data_AF-A0A835JXP8-F1
#
_entry.id   AF-A0A835JXP8-F1
#
_cell.length_a   1.000
_cell.length_b   1.000
_cell.length_c   1.000
_cell.angle_alpha   90.00
_cell.angle_beta   90.00
_cell.angle_gamma   90.00
#
_symmetry.space_group_name_H-M   'P 1'
#
loop_
_entity.id
_entity.type
_entity.pdbx_description
1 polymer ?
#
loop_
_entity_poly.entity_id
_entity_poly.type
_entity_poly.pdbx_seq_one_letter_code
_entity_poly.pdbx_strand_id
1 'polypeptide(L)'
;MGIAKKWEGSDVCNYPGFKCATLPDQKVTALAAADFNGYGFSGPDLQLTDFLDKLFDLCIYHANSNNFRGPVPLDISTSRIRYLSELDISNNNHSGGFPRSVLQATNLTFLDIRFNSFSGPVPAEVFNLHLDVLFLNNNEFSQQLPKNLGSTPALYLTLANNKFSGPIPRSAGNARNLLEVLFLNNELEGCLPYEIGKLNKAVVFDVGGNKLTGLYPIHLHAWKRWTA
;
A
#
# COMPACT_ATOMS: atom_id res chain seq x y z
N MET A 1 -14.94 -16.81 15.92
CA MET A 1 -13.61 -17.04 15.32
C MET A 1 -13.09 -18.41 15.73
N GLY A 2 -12.90 -19.34 14.79
CA GLY A 2 -12.50 -20.73 15.10
C GLY A 2 -11.03 -20.87 15.49
N ILE A 3 -10.13 -20.12 14.83
CA ILE A 3 -8.68 -20.19 15.08
C ILE A 3 -8.26 -19.54 16.39
N ALA A 4 -8.95 -18.46 16.82
CA ALA A 4 -8.70 -17.80 18.09
C ALA A 4 -8.97 -18.71 19.30
N LYS A 5 -9.77 -19.77 19.16
CA LYS A 5 -9.95 -20.80 20.20
C LYS A 5 -8.69 -21.64 20.45
N LYS A 6 -7.69 -21.55 19.56
CA LYS A 6 -6.39 -22.22 19.71
C LYS A 6 -5.35 -21.31 20.39
N TRP A 7 -5.72 -20.08 20.72
CA TRP A 7 -4.86 -19.11 21.38
C TRP A 7 -5.11 -19.17 22.89
N GLU A 8 -4.55 -20.19 23.54
CA GLU A 8 -4.67 -20.42 24.98
C GLU A 8 -3.31 -20.36 25.66
N GLY A 9 -3.25 -19.64 26.79
CA GLY A 9 -2.03 -19.46 27.59
C GLY A 9 -1.35 -18.09 27.40
N SER A 10 -0.07 -18.02 27.74
CA SER A 10 0.75 -16.80 27.65
C SER A 10 1.84 -16.89 26.58
N ASP A 11 2.09 -18.07 26.02
CA ASP A 11 3.11 -18.28 24.99
C ASP A 11 2.55 -17.99 23.60
N VAL A 12 2.46 -16.70 23.29
CA VAL A 12 1.94 -16.19 22.01
C VAL A 12 2.74 -16.65 20.80
N CYS A 13 3.99 -17.10 20.99
CA CYS A 13 4.85 -17.56 19.91
C CYS A 13 4.39 -18.90 19.31
N ASN A 14 3.57 -19.67 20.04
CA ASN A 14 2.99 -20.93 19.57
C ASN A 14 1.61 -20.76 18.92
N TYR A 15 1.06 -19.56 18.96
CA TYR A 15 -0.27 -19.30 18.43
C TYR A 15 -0.27 -19.36 16.90
N PRO A 16 -1.21 -20.09 16.27
CA PRO A 16 -1.31 -20.12 14.82
C PRO A 16 -1.43 -18.72 14.23
N GLY A 17 -0.56 -18.41 13.27
CA GLY A 17 -0.47 -17.11 12.61
C GLY A 17 0.52 -16.14 13.28
N PHE A 18 1.05 -16.43 14.46
CA PHE A 18 2.08 -15.61 15.09
C PHE A 18 3.46 -16.22 14.91
N LYS A 19 4.48 -15.37 14.79
CA LYS A 19 5.90 -15.78 14.79
C LYS A 19 6.71 -14.82 15.64
N CYS A 20 7.53 -15.39 16.51
CA CYS A 20 8.50 -14.65 17.31
C CYS A 20 9.89 -14.73 16.69
N ALA A 21 10.67 -13.66 16.86
CA ALA A 21 12.06 -13.60 16.47
C ALA A 21 12.86 -12.77 17.47
N THR A 22 14.18 -12.94 17.45
CA THR A 22 15.08 -12.08 18.23
C THR A 22 15.18 -10.72 17.57
N LEU A 23 14.98 -9.65 18.34
CA LEU A 23 15.09 -8.28 17.87
C LEU A 23 16.49 -7.98 17.31
N PRO A 24 16.64 -7.18 16.25
CA PRO A 24 17.95 -6.87 15.67
C PRO A 24 18.90 -6.16 16.66
N ASP A 25 18.34 -5.25 17.46
CA ASP A 25 19.12 -4.37 18.35
C ASP A 25 19.20 -4.91 19.79
N GLN A 26 18.44 -5.97 20.10
CA GLN A 26 18.29 -6.49 21.45
C GLN A 26 18.29 -8.01 21.40
N LYS A 27 19.05 -8.69 22.26
CA LYS A 27 19.02 -10.16 22.38
C LYS A 27 17.74 -10.67 23.07
N VAL A 28 16.60 -10.04 22.79
CA VAL A 28 15.28 -10.32 23.35
C VAL A 28 14.42 -10.91 22.23
N THR A 29 13.76 -12.02 22.52
CA THR A 29 12.76 -12.60 21.63
C THR A 29 11.43 -11.89 21.85
N ALA A 30 10.85 -11.38 20.77
CA ALA A 30 9.57 -10.69 20.78
C ALA A 30 8.69 -11.19 19.63
N LEU A 31 7.43 -10.77 19.61
CA LEU A 31 6.51 -11.09 18.53
C LEU A 31 6.85 -10.26 17.29
N ALA A 32 7.39 -10.91 16.27
CA ALA A 32 7.94 -10.27 15.07
C ALA A 32 6.99 -10.29 13.88
N ALA A 33 6.06 -11.25 13.80
CA ALA A 33 5.09 -11.31 12.72
C ALA A 33 3.72 -11.80 13.17
N ALA A 34 2.70 -11.27 12.52
CA ALA A 34 1.33 -11.75 12.54
C ALA A 34 0.88 -11.97 11.09
N ASP A 35 0.60 -13.23 10.75
CA ASP A 35 0.16 -13.70 9.45
C ASP A 35 -1.17 -14.44 9.60
N PHE A 36 -2.22 -13.76 9.16
CA PHE A 36 -3.62 -14.12 9.30
C PHE A 36 -4.29 -14.26 7.94
N ASN A 37 -3.51 -14.49 6.89
CA ASN A 37 -3.99 -14.54 5.53
C ASN A 37 -5.02 -15.65 5.35
N GLY A 38 -6.24 -15.29 4.93
CA GLY A 38 -7.30 -16.27 4.68
C GLY A 38 -7.90 -16.91 5.94
N TYR A 39 -7.66 -16.37 7.14
CA TYR A 39 -8.14 -16.97 8.40
C TYR A 39 -9.67 -16.85 8.60
N GLY A 40 -10.35 -16.13 7.71
CA GLY A 40 -11.79 -15.90 7.76
C GLY A 40 -12.20 -14.97 8.91
N PHE A 41 -11.28 -14.11 9.36
CA PHE A 41 -11.58 -13.12 10.39
C PHE A 41 -12.62 -12.13 9.89
N SER A 42 -13.60 -11.82 10.74
CA SER A 42 -14.75 -10.97 10.41
C SER A 42 -15.21 -10.23 11.65
N GLY A 43 -15.79 -9.05 11.48
CA GLY A 43 -16.48 -8.34 12.55
C GLY A 43 -16.06 -6.88 12.63
N PRO A 44 -16.91 -6.02 13.22
CA PRO A 44 -16.63 -4.59 13.38
C PRO A 44 -15.54 -4.30 14.43
N ASP A 45 -15.21 -5.27 15.29
CA ASP A 45 -14.33 -5.09 16.45
C ASP A 45 -12.87 -5.50 16.21
N LEU A 46 -12.52 -6.07 15.04
CA LEU A 46 -11.10 -6.24 14.70
C LEU A 46 -10.57 -4.96 14.08
N GLN A 47 -10.40 -4.01 14.97
CA GLN A 47 -9.77 -2.74 14.72
C GLN A 47 -8.24 -2.92 14.80
N LEU A 48 -7.48 -2.30 13.91
CA LEU A 48 -6.00 -2.27 14.05
C LEU A 48 -5.56 -1.46 15.27
N THR A 49 -6.43 -0.59 15.79
CA THR A 49 -6.28 0.04 17.11
C THR A 49 -6.42 -1.02 18.18
N ASP A 50 -5.69 -0.84 19.27
CA ASP A 50 -5.53 -1.82 20.35
C ASP A 50 -4.78 -3.11 19.98
N PHE A 51 -4.42 -3.29 18.70
CA PHE A 51 -3.61 -4.39 18.21
C PHE A 51 -2.20 -3.95 17.81
N LEU A 52 -2.05 -3.13 16.77
CA LEU A 52 -0.72 -2.72 16.26
C LEU A 52 0.05 -1.83 17.25
N ASP A 53 -0.67 -1.03 18.03
CA ASP A 53 -0.12 -0.17 19.08
C ASP A 53 0.40 -0.94 20.30
N LYS A 54 0.03 -2.22 20.46
CA LYS A 54 0.56 -3.08 21.53
C LYS A 54 1.72 -3.95 21.06
N LEU A 55 1.96 -4.00 19.75
CA LEU A 55 2.96 -4.83 19.10
C LEU A 55 4.09 -3.97 18.54
N PHE A 56 4.82 -3.29 19.43
CA PHE A 56 5.92 -2.38 19.07
C PHE A 56 7.08 -3.05 18.32
N ASP A 57 7.17 -4.38 18.47
CA ASP A 57 8.22 -5.23 17.92
C ASP A 57 7.86 -5.85 16.57
N LEU A 58 6.65 -5.56 16.06
CA LEU A 58 6.12 -6.19 14.85
C LEU A 58 6.85 -5.69 13.60
N CYS A 59 7.35 -6.63 12.81
CA CYS A 59 7.97 -6.38 11.51
C CYS A 59 7.01 -6.62 10.36
N ILE A 60 6.14 -7.63 10.48
CA ILE A 60 5.26 -8.10 9.40
C ILE A 60 3.84 -8.22 9.94
N TYR A 61 2.90 -7.55 9.28
CA TYR A 61 1.47 -7.73 9.51
C TYR A 61 0.76 -8.07 8.20
N HIS A 62 0.40 -9.33 8.05
CA HIS A 62 -0.38 -9.83 6.91
C HIS A 62 -1.73 -10.32 7.41
N ALA A 63 -2.79 -9.72 6.90
CA ALA A 63 -4.16 -10.04 7.26
C ALA A 63 -5.06 -10.05 6.02
N ASN A 64 -4.49 -10.41 4.87
CA ASN A 64 -5.15 -10.32 3.59
C ASN A 64 -6.19 -11.43 3.40
N SER A 65 -7.13 -11.22 2.47
CA SER A 65 -8.17 -12.21 2.13
C SER A 65 -9.02 -12.64 3.34
N ASN A 66 -9.48 -11.66 4.13
CA ASN A 66 -10.39 -11.86 5.26
C ASN A 66 -11.71 -11.09 5.02
N ASN A 67 -12.53 -10.95 6.06
CA ASN A 67 -13.78 -10.20 6.04
C ASN A 67 -13.71 -8.98 6.99
N PHE A 68 -12.54 -8.34 7.13
CA PHE A 68 -12.40 -7.14 7.95
C PHE A 68 -13.23 -5.99 7.38
N ARG A 69 -13.79 -5.16 8.27
CA ARG A 69 -14.71 -4.07 7.91
C ARG A 69 -14.34 -2.80 8.65
N GLY A 70 -14.87 -1.68 8.16
CA GLY A 70 -14.73 -0.38 8.79
C GLY A 70 -13.39 0.29 8.51
N PRO A 71 -13.18 1.51 9.05
CA PRO A 71 -11.93 2.22 8.90
C PRO A 71 -10.79 1.47 9.56
N VAL A 72 -9.59 1.61 8.99
CA VAL A 72 -8.35 1.32 9.72
C VAL A 72 -8.14 2.47 10.70
N PRO A 73 -8.26 2.23 12.00
CA PRO A 73 -8.44 3.31 12.97
C PRO A 73 -7.16 4.13 13.18
N LEU A 74 -7.40 5.42 13.39
CA LEU A 74 -6.51 6.55 13.16
C LEU A 74 -6.46 7.36 14.45
N ASP A 75 -5.38 7.21 15.22
CA ASP A 75 -4.90 8.20 16.21
C ASP A 75 -3.69 7.70 17.01
N ILE A 76 -3.28 6.44 16.81
CA ILE A 76 -2.14 5.91 17.52
C ILE A 76 -0.87 6.18 16.73
N SER A 77 0.07 6.84 17.40
CA SER A 77 1.40 7.12 16.89
C SER A 77 2.13 5.81 16.57
N THR A 78 2.07 5.38 15.31
CA THR A 78 2.90 4.33 14.71
C THR A 78 4.39 4.65 14.81
N SER A 79 4.77 5.84 15.27
CA SER A 79 6.12 6.16 15.75
C SER A 79 6.70 5.13 16.73
N ARG A 80 5.88 4.29 17.36
CA ARG A 80 6.33 3.23 18.26
C ARG A 80 6.51 1.85 17.58
N ILE A 81 5.97 1.64 16.38
CA ILE A 81 6.13 0.38 15.61
C ILE A 81 7.36 0.51 14.71
N ARG A 82 8.51 0.63 15.37
CA ARG A 82 9.78 1.01 14.71
C ARG A 82 10.26 0.00 13.69
N TYR A 83 9.79 -1.24 13.77
CA TYR A 83 10.28 -2.33 12.92
C TYR A 83 9.33 -2.70 11.78
N LEU A 84 8.14 -2.08 11.68
CA LEU A 84 7.17 -2.46 10.67
C LEU A 84 7.74 -2.26 9.26
N SER A 85 7.86 -3.37 8.55
CA SER A 85 8.48 -3.47 7.23
C SER A 85 7.48 -3.88 6.16
N GLU A 86 6.48 -4.68 6.53
CA GLU A 86 5.44 -5.17 5.62
C GLU A 86 4.06 -5.03 6.26
N LEU A 87 3.14 -4.39 5.52
CA LEU A 87 1.73 -4.29 5.86
C LEU A 87 0.87 -4.73 4.67
N ASP A 88 0.20 -5.86 4.81
CA ASP A 88 -0.78 -6.36 3.85
C ASP A 88 -2.15 -6.54 4.52
N ILE A 89 -3.09 -5.68 4.16
CA ILE A 89 -4.50 -5.75 4.56
C ILE A 89 -5.42 -5.84 3.34
N SER A 90 -4.87 -6.29 2.21
CA SER A 90 -5.57 -6.37 0.94
C SER A 90 -6.71 -7.41 0.97
N ASN A 91 -7.63 -7.29 0.01
CA ASN A 91 -8.74 -8.23 -0.18
C ASN A 91 -9.58 -8.41 1.10
N ASN A 92 -10.12 -7.30 1.57
CA ASN A 92 -10.98 -7.20 2.74
C ASN A 92 -12.16 -6.26 2.39
N ASN A 93 -12.91 -5.84 3.39
CA ASN A 93 -14.03 -4.92 3.24
C ASN A 93 -13.83 -3.65 4.08
N HIS A 94 -12.57 -3.20 4.23
CA HIS A 94 -12.22 -1.95 4.92
C HIS A 94 -12.82 -0.75 4.20
N SER A 95 -13.17 0.28 4.95
CA SER A 95 -13.75 1.54 4.44
C SER A 95 -13.05 2.75 5.05
N GLY A 96 -13.59 3.96 4.89
CA GLY A 96 -12.96 5.18 5.41
C GLY A 96 -11.79 5.67 4.55
N GLY A 97 -10.92 6.51 5.13
CA GLY A 97 -9.79 7.13 4.42
C GLY A 97 -8.52 6.27 4.40
N PHE A 98 -7.49 6.74 3.69
CA PHE A 98 -6.16 6.15 3.72
C PHE A 98 -5.62 6.09 5.18
N PRO A 99 -5.00 4.98 5.62
CA PRO A 99 -4.46 4.83 6.98
C PRO A 99 -3.23 5.72 7.20
N ARG A 100 -3.42 7.00 7.54
CA ARG A 100 -2.34 8.01 7.67
C ARG A 100 -1.27 7.64 8.69
N SER A 101 -1.56 6.78 9.66
CA SER A 101 -0.57 6.28 10.61
C SER A 101 0.59 5.56 9.91
N VAL A 102 0.36 4.89 8.77
CA VAL A 102 1.43 4.27 7.98
C VAL A 102 2.54 5.26 7.59
N LEU A 103 2.24 6.56 7.49
CA LEU A 103 3.22 7.61 7.16
C LEU A 103 4.33 7.76 8.21
N GLN A 104 4.15 7.26 9.43
CA GLN A 104 5.19 7.30 10.48
C GLN A 104 6.02 6.00 10.57
N ALA A 105 5.66 4.95 9.81
CA ALA A 105 6.40 3.69 9.79
C ALA A 105 7.61 3.83 8.84
N THR A 106 8.71 4.40 9.33
CA THR A 106 9.87 4.77 8.51
C THR A 106 10.63 3.59 7.90
N ASN A 107 10.42 2.37 8.42
CA ASN A 107 11.03 1.14 7.93
C ASN A 107 10.10 0.37 6.96
N LEU A 108 8.91 0.90 6.67
CA LEU A 108 7.96 0.23 5.80
C LEU A 108 8.48 0.22 4.36
N THR A 109 8.54 -0.98 3.79
CA THR A 109 8.98 -1.23 2.40
C THR A 109 7.85 -1.79 1.53
N PHE A 110 6.87 -2.46 2.14
CA PHE A 110 5.74 -3.06 1.45
C PHE A 110 4.41 -2.58 2.05
N LEU A 111 3.60 -1.89 1.24
CA LEU A 111 2.24 -1.51 1.61
C LEU A 111 1.24 -2.02 0.57
N ASP A 112 0.38 -2.94 0.99
CA ASP A 112 -0.70 -3.47 0.17
C ASP A 112 -2.06 -3.32 0.88
N ILE A 113 -2.88 -2.43 0.32
CA ILE A 113 -4.26 -2.17 0.80
C ILE A 113 -5.29 -2.33 -0.32
N ARG A 114 -4.92 -2.99 -1.41
CA ARG A 114 -5.78 -3.16 -2.59
C ARG A 114 -7.02 -4.02 -2.31
N PHE A 115 -8.02 -3.94 -3.19
CA PHE A 115 -9.27 -4.69 -3.05
C PHE A 115 -9.96 -4.45 -1.70
N ASN A 116 -10.32 -3.19 -1.45
CA ASN A 116 -11.07 -2.73 -0.29
C ASN A 116 -12.05 -1.63 -0.74
N SER A 117 -12.64 -0.91 0.20
CA SER A 117 -13.53 0.25 -0.03
C SER A 117 -12.95 1.54 0.58
N PHE A 118 -11.63 1.69 0.62
CA PHE A 118 -11.00 2.94 1.06
C PHE A 118 -11.35 4.07 0.09
N SER A 119 -11.54 5.28 0.61
CA SER A 119 -12.07 6.42 -0.13
C SER A 119 -11.37 7.73 0.24
N GLY A 120 -11.68 8.80 -0.49
CA GLY A 120 -11.08 10.11 -0.26
C GLY A 120 -9.62 10.21 -0.74
N PRO A 121 -8.84 11.16 -0.21
CA PRO A 121 -7.49 11.43 -0.70
C PRO A 121 -6.43 10.45 -0.16
N VAL A 122 -5.42 10.18 -0.99
CA VAL A 122 -4.17 9.54 -0.59
C VAL A 122 -3.16 10.63 -0.24
N PRO A 123 -2.65 10.69 1.00
CA PRO A 123 -1.68 11.69 1.42
C PRO A 123 -0.45 11.70 0.51
N ALA A 124 -0.02 12.89 0.07
CA ALA A 124 1.16 13.05 -0.77
C ALA A 124 2.41 12.45 -0.10
N GLU A 125 2.48 12.50 1.21
CA GLU A 125 3.58 12.02 2.04
C GLU A 125 3.90 10.54 1.83
N VAL A 126 2.92 9.71 1.42
CA VAL A 126 3.16 8.28 1.16
C VAL A 126 4.16 8.07 0.03
N PHE A 127 4.19 8.98 -0.95
CA PHE A 127 5.11 8.94 -2.09
C PHE A 127 6.53 9.37 -1.71
N ASN A 128 6.79 9.77 -0.46
CA ASN A 128 8.14 10.05 0.03
C ASN A 128 8.68 8.93 0.95
N LEU A 129 7.84 7.93 1.30
CA LEU A 129 8.30 6.79 2.08
C LEU A 129 9.23 5.91 1.24
N HIS A 130 10.19 5.25 1.88
CA HIS A 130 11.11 4.29 1.27
C HIS A 130 10.42 2.94 0.99
N LEU A 131 9.29 2.99 0.31
CA LEU A 131 8.55 1.81 -0.15
C LEU A 131 9.20 1.25 -1.41
N ASP A 132 9.30 -0.08 -1.50
CA ASP A 132 9.53 -0.82 -2.73
C ASP A 132 8.21 -1.09 -3.47
N VAL A 133 7.13 -1.33 -2.71
CA VAL A 133 5.80 -1.69 -3.23
C VAL A 133 4.72 -0.81 -2.59
N LEU A 134 3.93 -0.14 -3.44
CA LEU A 134 2.76 0.64 -3.03
C LEU A 134 1.53 0.23 -3.86
N PHE A 135 0.70 -0.62 -3.28
CA PHE A 135 -0.48 -1.19 -3.93
C PHE A 135 -1.78 -0.63 -3.34
N LEU A 136 -2.42 0.27 -4.09
CA LEU A 136 -3.66 0.97 -3.69
C LEU A 136 -4.86 0.63 -4.59
N ASN A 137 -4.68 -0.27 -5.56
CA ASN A 137 -5.67 -0.51 -6.61
C ASN A 137 -6.98 -1.10 -6.09
N ASN A 138 -8.06 -0.95 -6.87
CA ASN A 138 -9.38 -1.49 -6.54
C ASN A 138 -9.89 -0.98 -5.18
N ASN A 139 -9.98 0.34 -5.09
CA ASN A 139 -10.54 1.10 -3.98
C ASN A 139 -11.40 2.25 -4.56
N GLU A 140 -11.83 3.18 -3.71
CA GLU A 140 -12.58 4.37 -4.08
C GLU A 140 -11.80 5.68 -3.83
N PHE A 141 -10.47 5.64 -3.87
CA PHE A 141 -9.65 6.84 -3.69
C PHE A 141 -9.95 7.86 -4.79
N SER A 142 -10.09 9.13 -4.40
CA SER A 142 -10.44 10.21 -5.32
C SER A 142 -9.66 11.47 -4.98
N GLN A 143 -8.82 11.89 -5.93
CA GLN A 143 -8.04 13.13 -5.90
C GLN A 143 -7.27 13.29 -7.22
N GLN A 144 -6.61 14.42 -7.41
CA GLN A 144 -5.57 14.53 -8.42
C GLN A 144 -4.28 13.82 -7.98
N LEU A 145 -3.48 13.34 -8.94
CA LEU A 145 -2.15 12.82 -8.64
C LEU A 145 -1.25 13.93 -8.06
N PRO A 146 -0.57 13.70 -6.92
CA PRO A 146 0.18 14.76 -6.26
C PRO A 146 1.48 15.09 -7.00
N LYS A 147 1.95 16.33 -6.88
CA LYS A 147 3.16 16.80 -7.56
C LYS A 147 4.43 16.06 -7.13
N ASN A 148 4.46 15.47 -5.95
CA ASN A 148 5.60 14.68 -5.46
C ASN A 148 5.54 13.21 -5.85
N LEU A 149 4.63 12.80 -6.74
CA LEU A 149 4.61 11.43 -7.30
C LEU A 149 5.98 11.01 -7.85
N GLY A 150 6.70 11.96 -8.47
CA GLY A 150 8.06 11.78 -8.96
C GLY A 150 9.14 11.50 -7.92
N SER A 151 8.83 11.72 -6.64
CA SER A 151 9.76 11.49 -5.53
C SER A 151 9.69 10.04 -5.02
N THR A 152 8.76 9.23 -5.53
CA THR A 152 8.60 7.87 -5.02
C THR A 152 9.84 7.01 -5.31
N PRO A 153 10.39 6.36 -4.28
CA PRO A 153 11.46 5.39 -4.47
C PRO A 153 10.93 4.03 -4.92
N ALA A 154 9.61 3.84 -4.97
CA ALA A 154 8.96 2.58 -5.28
C ALA A 154 9.40 1.97 -6.61
N LEU A 155 9.43 0.64 -6.61
CA LEU A 155 9.65 -0.19 -7.78
C LEU A 155 8.31 -0.54 -8.43
N TYR A 156 7.28 -0.79 -7.63
CA TYR A 156 5.95 -1.16 -8.10
C TYR A 156 4.91 -0.22 -7.53
N LEU A 157 4.23 0.52 -8.42
CA LEU A 157 3.19 1.47 -8.05
C LEU A 157 1.91 1.17 -8.82
N THR A 158 0.84 0.84 -8.11
CA THR A 158 -0.49 0.65 -8.71
C THR A 158 -1.53 1.51 -8.00
N LEU A 159 -2.17 2.35 -8.80
CA LEU A 159 -3.31 3.19 -8.43
C LEU A 159 -4.57 2.78 -9.23
N ALA A 160 -4.51 1.66 -9.93
CA ALA A 160 -5.52 1.20 -10.87
C ALA A 160 -6.91 1.05 -10.24
N ASN A 161 -7.97 1.19 -11.03
CA ASN A 161 -9.35 0.98 -10.57
C ASN A 161 -9.69 1.83 -9.32
N ASN A 162 -9.55 3.15 -9.47
CA ASN A 162 -9.89 4.16 -8.46
C ASN A 162 -10.57 5.35 -9.17
N LYS A 163 -10.65 6.51 -8.52
CA LYS A 163 -11.23 7.76 -9.05
C LYS A 163 -10.19 8.88 -9.09
N PHE A 164 -8.92 8.56 -9.40
CA PHE A 164 -7.87 9.58 -9.56
C PHE A 164 -8.13 10.42 -10.82
N SER A 165 -8.03 11.74 -10.72
CA SER A 165 -8.43 12.67 -11.80
C SER A 165 -7.34 13.68 -12.14
N GLY A 166 -7.61 14.53 -13.14
CA GLY A 166 -6.67 15.55 -13.60
C GLY A 166 -5.48 14.98 -14.39
N PRO A 167 -4.49 15.82 -14.71
CA PRO A 167 -3.35 15.40 -15.52
C PRO A 167 -2.34 14.57 -14.73
N ILE A 168 -1.67 13.65 -15.42
CA ILE A 168 -0.45 13.02 -14.90
C ILE A 168 0.61 14.13 -14.73
N PRO A 169 1.18 14.33 -13.53
CA PRO A 169 2.13 15.41 -13.31
C PRO A 169 3.45 15.11 -14.02
N ARG A 170 4.06 16.13 -14.63
CA ARG A 170 5.38 16.00 -15.31
C ARG A 170 6.47 15.44 -14.40
N SER A 171 6.36 15.70 -13.09
CA SER A 171 7.28 15.15 -12.09
C SER A 171 7.27 13.63 -12.04
N ALA A 172 6.21 12.95 -12.47
CA ALA A 172 6.16 11.49 -12.50
C ALA A 172 7.35 10.86 -13.26
N GLY A 173 7.89 11.53 -14.29
CA GLY A 173 9.11 11.11 -14.99
C GLY A 173 10.40 11.11 -14.16
N ASN A 174 10.38 11.66 -12.94
CA ASN A 174 11.52 11.66 -12.02
C ASN A 174 11.63 10.39 -11.18
N ALA A 175 10.57 9.56 -11.10
CA ALA A 175 10.55 8.32 -10.33
C ALA A 175 11.27 7.18 -11.09
N ARG A 176 12.57 7.34 -11.35
CA ARG A 176 13.37 6.49 -12.24
C ARG A 176 13.61 5.06 -11.73
N ASN A 177 13.17 4.74 -10.52
CA ASN A 177 13.26 3.39 -9.97
C ASN A 177 12.08 2.49 -10.37
N LEU A 178 10.97 3.08 -10.83
CA LEU A 178 9.77 2.35 -11.19
C LEU A 178 10.06 1.29 -12.26
N LEU A 179 9.64 0.06 -11.97
CA LEU A 179 9.62 -1.09 -12.86
C LEU A 179 8.21 -1.30 -13.44
N GLU A 180 7.18 -1.05 -12.63
CA GLU A 180 5.78 -1.21 -13.03
C GLU A 180 4.94 -0.05 -12.50
N VAL A 181 4.15 0.54 -13.41
CA VAL A 181 3.23 1.64 -13.12
C VAL A 181 1.86 1.31 -13.69
N LEU A 182 0.86 1.15 -12.83
CA LEU A 182 -0.50 0.79 -13.24
C LEU A 182 -1.48 1.87 -12.77
N PHE A 183 -1.88 2.75 -13.69
CA PHE A 183 -2.87 3.82 -13.46
C PHE A 183 -4.18 3.61 -14.23
N LEU A 184 -4.34 2.45 -14.88
CA LEU A 184 -5.53 2.09 -15.64
C LEU A 184 -6.85 2.22 -14.84
N ASN A 185 -7.94 2.47 -15.56
CA ASN A 185 -9.30 2.58 -15.02
C ASN A 185 -9.40 3.62 -13.89
N ASN A 186 -9.09 4.86 -14.25
CA ASN A 186 -9.23 6.05 -13.41
C ASN A 186 -9.91 7.15 -14.24
N GLU A 187 -9.89 8.38 -13.73
CA GLU A 187 -10.42 9.58 -14.38
C GLU A 187 -9.31 10.54 -14.83
N LEU A 188 -8.10 10.04 -15.06
CA LEU A 188 -6.96 10.87 -15.48
C LEU A 188 -7.23 11.47 -16.86
N GLU A 189 -6.86 12.73 -17.06
CA GLU A 189 -7.18 13.50 -18.26
C GLU A 189 -5.99 14.31 -18.78
N GLY A 190 -6.18 14.99 -19.92
CA GLY A 190 -5.13 15.76 -20.57
C GLY A 190 -4.10 14.88 -21.29
N CYS A 191 -2.98 15.47 -21.70
CA CYS A 191 -1.93 14.78 -22.45
C CYS A 191 -0.97 14.01 -21.53
N LEU A 192 -0.51 12.84 -21.99
CA LEU A 192 0.57 12.13 -21.33
C LEU A 192 1.88 12.97 -21.42
N PRO A 193 2.51 13.35 -20.28
CA PRO A 193 3.71 14.17 -20.33
C PRO A 193 4.90 13.41 -20.92
N TYR A 194 5.68 14.08 -21.78
CA TYR A 194 6.85 13.47 -22.42
C TYR A 194 7.93 13.04 -21.41
N GLU A 195 7.95 13.64 -20.22
CA GLU A 195 8.85 13.28 -19.13
C GLU A 195 8.71 11.82 -18.69
N ILE A 196 7.55 11.20 -18.93
CA ILE A 196 7.32 9.78 -18.65
C ILE A 196 8.29 8.88 -19.43
N GLY A 197 8.78 9.31 -20.60
CA GLY A 197 9.85 8.61 -21.32
C GLY A 197 11.18 8.51 -20.57
N LYS A 198 11.35 9.24 -19.45
CA LYS A 198 12.54 9.15 -18.57
C LYS A 198 12.48 7.94 -17.61
N LEU A 199 11.35 7.24 -17.53
CA LEU A 199 11.19 6.01 -16.74
C LEU A 199 11.86 4.84 -17.47
N ASN A 200 13.19 4.88 -17.56
CA ASN A 200 13.99 3.96 -18.35
C ASN A 200 14.08 2.53 -17.79
N LYS A 201 13.73 2.33 -16.51
CA LYS A 201 13.62 1.00 -15.89
C LYS A 201 12.22 0.40 -16.02
N ALA A 202 11.20 1.21 -16.35
CA ALA A 202 9.84 0.74 -16.40
C ALA A 202 9.65 -0.27 -17.53
N VAL A 203 9.13 -1.44 -17.17
CA VAL A 203 8.82 -2.53 -18.11
C VAL A 203 7.34 -2.47 -18.51
N VAL A 204 6.50 -2.04 -17.56
CA VAL A 204 5.05 -1.91 -17.72
C VAL A 204 4.64 -0.50 -17.28
N PHE A 205 3.89 0.17 -18.14
CA PHE A 205 3.21 1.41 -17.79
C PHE A 205 1.86 1.40 -18.48
N ASP A 206 0.80 1.28 -17.67
CA ASP A 206 -0.56 1.11 -18.13
C ASP A 206 -1.42 2.27 -17.66
N VAL A 207 -2.00 3.00 -18.60
CA VAL A 207 -2.93 4.10 -18.37
C VAL A 207 -4.27 3.85 -19.06
N GLY A 208 -4.54 2.61 -19.47
CA GLY A 208 -5.76 2.22 -20.16
C GLY A 208 -7.04 2.62 -19.41
N GLY A 209 -8.11 2.94 -20.14
CA GLY A 209 -9.40 3.25 -19.49
C GLY A 209 -9.42 4.54 -18.67
N ASN A 210 -8.60 5.52 -19.05
CA ASN A 210 -8.65 6.91 -18.56
C ASN A 210 -9.27 7.85 -19.61
N LYS A 211 -9.32 9.15 -19.31
CA LYS A 211 -9.80 10.24 -20.19
C LYS A 211 -8.63 10.97 -20.87
N LEU A 212 -7.52 10.28 -21.13
CA LEU A 212 -6.32 10.87 -21.70
C LEU A 212 -6.54 11.29 -23.16
N THR A 213 -5.87 12.35 -23.59
CA THR A 213 -5.97 12.94 -24.93
C THR A 213 -4.58 13.24 -25.49
N GLY A 214 -4.53 13.74 -26.74
CA GLY A 214 -3.30 14.14 -27.39
C GLY A 214 -2.54 13.00 -28.06
N LEU A 215 -1.43 13.36 -28.72
CA LEU A 215 -0.57 12.40 -29.41
C LEU A 215 0.25 11.63 -28.39
N TYR A 216 0.30 10.31 -28.54
CA TYR A 216 1.16 9.46 -27.73
C TYR A 216 2.63 9.86 -27.93
N PRO A 217 3.40 10.08 -26.84
CA PRO A 217 4.80 10.48 -26.96
C PRO A 217 5.57 9.45 -27.78
N ILE A 218 6.18 9.89 -28.88
CA ILE A 218 7.00 9.06 -29.79
C ILE A 218 8.24 8.43 -29.11
N HIS A 219 8.47 8.70 -27.82
CA HIS A 219 9.59 8.17 -27.04
C HIS A 219 9.21 6.96 -26.17
N LEU A 220 8.00 6.42 -26.28
CA LEU A 220 7.53 5.25 -25.50
C LEU A 220 8.04 3.89 -26.00
N HIS A 221 8.93 3.84 -26.98
CA HIS A 221 9.47 2.61 -27.59
C HIS A 221 10.24 1.68 -26.62
N ALA A 222 10.47 2.09 -25.37
CA ALA A 222 11.23 1.33 -24.39
C ALA A 222 10.38 0.34 -23.56
N TRP A 223 9.05 0.44 -23.58
CA TRP A 223 8.20 -0.36 -22.68
C TRP A 223 7.72 -1.65 -23.34
N LYS A 224 7.89 -2.78 -22.62
CA LYS A 224 7.55 -4.11 -23.15
C LYS A 224 6.05 -4.35 -23.26
N ARG A 225 5.26 -3.69 -22.41
CA ARG A 225 3.79 -3.68 -22.46
C ARG A 225 3.29 -2.28 -22.13
N TRP A 226 2.68 -1.66 -23.13
CA TRP A 226 2.01 -0.38 -23.02
C TRP A 226 0.59 -0.53 -23.55
N THR A 227 -0.38 -0.12 -22.74
CA THR A 227 -1.80 -0.07 -23.09
C THR A 227 -2.36 1.28 -22.64
N ALA A 228 -3.19 1.86 -23.48
CA ALA A 228 -3.86 3.14 -23.28
C ALA A 228 -5.32 3.02 -23.69
#